data_AF-A0A953G2G9-F1
#
_entry.id   AF-A0A953G2G9-F1
#
_cell.length_a   1.000
_cell.length_b   1.000
_cell.length_c   1.000
_cell.angle_alpha   90.00
_cell.angle_beta   90.00
_cell.angle_gamma   90.00
#
_symmetry.space_group_name_H-M   'P 1'
#
loop_
_entity.id
_entity.type
_entity.pdbx_description
1 polymer ?
#
loop_
_entity_poly.entity_id
_entity_poly.type
_entity_poly.pdbx_seq_one_letter_code
_entity_poly.pdbx_strand_id
1 'polypeptide(L)'
;IDQQYGYEINNISWGHTHYLKATNFILDKIPFLNQYISKNIPTDGDNETISRGTFTYSVDIDNFEHIHGSGLRTIMDLSNLKNSLFMISSGQSGNFFSPNYYDLSFLWANGHYTTLDNPAKYTLELVPN
;
A
#
# COMPACT_ATOMS: atom_id res chain seq x y z
N ILE A 1 1.54 -5.63 24.64
CA ILE A 1 2.59 -4.57 24.75
C ILE A 1 3.71 -4.94 25.75
N ASP A 2 3.57 -4.77 27.08
CA ASP A 2 4.69 -5.04 28.04
C ASP A 2 5.25 -6.47 28.00
N GLN A 3 4.40 -7.48 27.76
CA GLN A 3 4.83 -8.89 27.71
C GLN A 3 5.53 -9.29 26.39
N GLN A 4 5.29 -8.57 25.29
CA GLN A 4 5.84 -8.93 23.97
C GLN A 4 7.01 -8.04 23.56
N TYR A 5 7.04 -6.78 24.02
CA TYR A 5 8.04 -5.79 23.65
C TYR A 5 8.99 -5.39 24.80
N GLY A 6 8.74 -5.87 26.03
CA GLY A 6 9.58 -5.61 27.20
C GLY A 6 9.74 -4.13 27.55
N TYR A 7 10.72 -3.80 28.41
CA TYR A 7 11.06 -2.42 28.81
C TYR A 7 11.66 -1.56 27.69
N GLU A 8 11.63 -2.01 26.42
CA GLU A 8 12.17 -1.31 25.25
C GLU A 8 11.11 -0.57 24.41
N ILE A 9 9.99 -0.18 25.02
CA ILE A 9 8.92 0.60 24.38
C ILE A 9 9.46 1.89 23.73
N ASN A 10 10.57 2.43 24.25
CA ASN A 10 11.20 3.66 23.74
C ASN A 10 11.78 3.55 22.33
N ASN A 11 11.93 2.35 21.76
CA ASN A 11 12.59 2.14 20.45
C ASN A 11 11.68 1.58 19.35
N ILE A 12 10.39 1.34 19.62
CA ILE A 12 9.47 0.77 18.63
C ILE A 12 8.78 1.88 17.86
N SER A 13 9.00 1.92 16.54
CA SER A 13 8.30 2.85 15.66
C SER A 13 6.88 2.35 15.37
N TRP A 14 5.94 3.27 15.18
CA TRP A 14 4.57 2.91 14.81
C TRP A 14 4.51 1.99 13.58
N GLY A 15 5.31 2.28 12.55
CA GLY A 15 5.39 1.47 11.33
C GLY A 15 5.95 0.04 11.53
N HIS A 16 6.58 -0.26 12.67
CA HIS A 16 6.97 -1.63 13.01
C HIS A 16 5.74 -2.49 13.36
N THR A 17 4.78 -1.89 14.07
CA THR A 17 3.56 -2.57 14.53
C THR A 17 2.36 -2.31 13.63
N HIS A 18 2.39 -1.23 12.84
CA HIS A 18 1.32 -0.78 11.94
C HIS A 18 1.80 -0.80 10.49
N TYR A 19 1.42 -1.84 9.77
CA TYR A 19 1.83 -2.06 8.39
C TYR A 19 0.68 -2.63 7.56
N LEU A 20 0.67 -2.31 6.27
CA LEU A 20 -0.16 -2.98 5.27
C LEU A 20 0.51 -4.31 4.90
N LYS A 21 -0.23 -5.41 5.03
CA LYS A 21 0.18 -6.71 4.50
C LYS A 21 -0.31 -6.85 3.06
N ALA A 22 0.54 -6.50 2.10
CA ALA A 22 0.22 -6.58 0.69
C ALA A 22 0.24 -8.05 0.22
N THR A 23 -0.93 -8.71 0.28
CA THR A 23 -1.11 -10.13 -0.06
C THR A 23 -1.84 -10.36 -1.38
N ASN A 24 -1.49 -11.44 -2.09
CA ASN A 24 -2.30 -12.03 -3.14
C ASN A 24 -3.28 -13.07 -2.57
N PHE A 25 -4.58 -12.92 -2.89
CA PHE A 25 -5.67 -13.75 -2.35
C PHE A 25 -5.51 -15.27 -2.57
N ILE A 26 -4.85 -15.68 -3.65
CA ILE A 26 -4.70 -17.10 -4.02
C ILE A 26 -3.30 -17.59 -3.65
N LEU A 27 -2.27 -16.89 -4.11
CA LEU A 27 -0.90 -17.39 -4.03
C LEU A 27 -0.36 -17.42 -2.60
N ASP A 28 -0.80 -16.52 -1.71
CA ASP A 28 -0.38 -16.54 -0.30
C ASP A 28 -0.95 -17.70 0.51
N LYS A 29 -1.93 -18.44 -0.02
CA LYS A 29 -2.45 -19.67 0.60
C LYS A 29 -1.56 -20.88 0.34
N ILE A 30 -0.59 -20.76 -0.57
CA ILE A 30 0.34 -21.85 -0.90
C ILE A 30 1.50 -21.82 0.13
N PRO A 31 1.73 -22.91 0.88
CA PRO A 31 2.83 -22.99 1.84
C PRO A 31 4.18 -22.65 1.21
N PHE A 32 5.05 -21.97 1.96
CA PHE A 32 6.40 -21.52 1.55
C PHE A 32 6.45 -20.46 0.45
N LEU A 33 5.37 -20.23 -0.29
CA LEU A 33 5.33 -19.22 -1.35
C LEU A 33 5.01 -17.82 -0.78
N ASN A 34 4.21 -17.77 0.27
CA ASN A 34 3.79 -16.52 0.92
C ASN A 34 4.96 -15.60 1.33
N GLN A 35 6.08 -16.16 1.79
CA GLN A 35 7.27 -15.40 2.20
C GLN A 35 7.95 -14.62 1.07
N TYR A 36 7.67 -14.99 -0.19
CA TYR A 36 8.20 -14.31 -1.37
C TYR A 36 7.19 -13.37 -2.03
N ILE A 37 5.91 -13.54 -1.72
CA ILE A 37 4.78 -12.83 -2.35
C ILE A 37 4.27 -11.70 -1.48
N SER A 38 4.03 -12.00 -0.21
CA SER A 38 3.55 -11.04 0.77
C SER A 38 4.62 -10.00 1.06
N LYS A 39 4.23 -8.72 1.07
CA LYS A 39 5.10 -7.62 1.54
C LYS A 39 4.45 -6.91 2.71
N ASN A 40 5.23 -6.67 3.76
CA ASN A 40 4.83 -5.77 4.84
C ASN A 40 5.33 -4.38 4.49
N ILE A 41 4.41 -3.43 4.37
CA ILE A 41 4.69 -2.04 4.03
C ILE A 41 4.30 -1.21 5.24
N PRO A 42 5.28 -0.65 5.99
CA PRO A 42 4.99 0.24 7.11
C PRO A 42 4.10 1.40 6.66
N THR A 43 3.08 1.73 7.44
CA THR A 43 2.15 2.83 7.13
C THR A 43 2.02 3.79 8.31
N ASP A 44 1.70 5.04 8.01
CA ASP A 44 1.25 6.00 9.00
C ASP A 44 -0.26 5.91 9.25
N GLY A 45 -0.75 6.77 10.14
CA GLY A 45 -2.17 6.89 10.42
C GLY A 45 -2.73 5.83 11.37
N ASP A 46 -4.03 5.97 11.64
CA ASP A 46 -4.84 5.09 12.48
C ASP A 46 -6.32 5.15 12.06
N ASN A 47 -7.23 4.68 12.93
CA ASN A 47 -8.66 4.64 12.68
C ASN A 47 -9.33 6.03 12.56
N GLU A 48 -8.72 7.06 13.15
CA GLU A 48 -9.26 8.40 13.38
C GLU A 48 -8.48 9.51 12.66
N THR A 49 -7.31 9.23 12.08
CA THR A 49 -6.53 10.19 11.29
C THR A 49 -7.08 10.38 9.88
N ILE A 50 -6.76 11.54 9.27
CA ILE A 50 -7.07 11.83 7.86
C ILE A 50 -6.38 10.83 6.92
N SER A 51 -5.07 10.56 7.14
CA SER A 51 -4.41 9.40 6.53
C SER A 51 -4.96 8.16 7.22
N ARG A 52 -6.12 7.68 6.81
CA ARG A 52 -6.80 6.59 7.52
C ARG A 52 -6.05 5.28 7.33
N GLY A 53 -5.56 4.73 8.44
CA GLY A 53 -4.82 3.49 8.55
C GLY A 53 -5.54 2.50 9.47
N THR A 54 -6.66 1.95 9.00
CA THR A 54 -7.55 1.22 9.91
C THR A 54 -6.98 -0.12 10.32
N PHE A 55 -7.04 -0.41 11.62
CA PHE A 55 -6.75 -1.70 12.23
C PHE A 55 -7.87 -2.12 13.20
N THR A 56 -7.90 -3.39 13.58
CA THR A 56 -8.81 -3.88 14.62
C THR A 56 -8.12 -3.91 15.97
N TYR A 57 -8.85 -3.53 17.03
CA TYR A 57 -8.40 -3.69 18.41
C TYR A 57 -8.60 -5.16 18.83
N SER A 58 -7.70 -6.04 18.42
CA SER A 58 -7.70 -7.44 18.87
C SER A 58 -6.70 -7.63 20.00
N VAL A 59 -7.15 -8.27 21.09
CA VAL A 59 -6.33 -8.51 22.30
C VAL A 59 -5.21 -9.54 22.04
N ASP A 60 -5.38 -10.40 21.02
CA ASP A 60 -4.48 -11.52 20.74
C ASP A 60 -3.41 -11.21 19.67
N ILE A 61 -3.46 -10.02 19.06
CA ILE A 61 -2.58 -9.64 17.94
C ILE A 61 -1.93 -8.31 18.29
N ASP A 62 -0.72 -8.35 18.83
CA ASP A 62 0.15 -7.19 19.05
C ASP A 62 0.65 -6.54 17.72
N ASN A 63 -0.05 -6.77 16.60
CA ASN A 63 0.23 -6.23 15.28
C ASN A 63 -1.01 -5.48 14.80
N PHE A 64 -0.93 -4.16 14.77
CA PHE A 64 -1.99 -3.27 14.27
C PHE A 64 -2.03 -3.32 12.73
N GLU A 65 -2.35 -4.46 12.14
CA GLU A 65 -2.36 -4.61 10.67
C GLU A 65 -3.30 -3.57 10.02
N HIS A 66 -2.80 -2.84 9.04
CA HIS A 66 -3.57 -1.87 8.27
C HIS A 66 -4.47 -2.62 7.28
N ILE A 67 -5.71 -2.86 7.67
CA ILE A 67 -6.70 -3.64 6.91
C ILE A 67 -7.58 -2.79 6.00
N HIS A 68 -7.64 -1.47 6.21
CA HIS A 68 -8.44 -0.59 5.36
C HIS A 68 -7.88 0.83 5.31
N GLY A 69 -7.78 1.38 4.09
CA GLY A 69 -7.30 2.72 3.80
C GLY A 69 -7.82 3.23 2.45
N SER A 70 -7.28 4.36 1.98
CA SER A 70 -7.66 4.94 0.69
C SER A 70 -7.15 4.09 -0.48
N GLY A 71 -8.07 3.61 -1.33
CA GLY A 71 -7.71 2.95 -2.60
C GLY A 71 -7.25 3.92 -3.69
N LEU A 72 -7.69 5.18 -3.62
CA LEU A 72 -7.32 6.26 -4.55
C LEU A 72 -7.23 7.59 -3.80
N ARG A 73 -6.12 8.29 -3.99
CA ARG A 73 -5.93 9.70 -3.59
C ARG A 73 -5.73 10.55 -4.85
N THR A 74 -6.35 11.72 -4.88
CA THR A 74 -6.20 12.65 -6.02
C THR A 74 -6.18 14.10 -5.55
N ILE A 75 -5.43 14.93 -6.28
CA ILE A 75 -5.45 16.39 -6.18
C ILE A 75 -5.66 16.91 -7.60
N MET A 76 -6.71 17.69 -7.83
CA MET A 76 -7.06 18.18 -9.17
C MET A 76 -6.73 19.67 -9.30
N ASP A 77 -5.89 20.02 -10.28
CA ASP A 77 -5.67 21.40 -10.70
C ASP A 77 -6.68 21.74 -11.81
N LEU A 78 -7.75 22.45 -11.44
CA LEU A 78 -8.83 22.79 -12.38
C LEU A 78 -8.41 23.83 -13.44
N SER A 79 -7.30 24.53 -13.23
CA SER A 79 -6.73 25.45 -14.22
C SER A 79 -5.87 24.74 -15.26
N ASN A 80 -5.26 23.62 -14.88
CA ASN A 80 -4.49 22.76 -15.76
C ASN A 80 -4.53 21.30 -15.30
N LEU A 81 -5.41 20.50 -15.91
CA LEU A 81 -5.62 19.10 -15.52
C LEU A 81 -4.36 18.22 -15.63
N LYS A 82 -3.39 18.57 -16.48
CA LYS A 82 -2.11 17.84 -16.62
C LYS A 82 -1.25 17.89 -15.34
N ASN A 83 -1.45 18.91 -14.51
CA ASN A 83 -0.77 19.06 -13.23
C ASN A 83 -1.44 18.26 -12.10
N SER A 84 -2.57 17.57 -12.38
CA SER A 84 -3.27 16.80 -11.36
C SER A 84 -2.44 15.61 -10.89
N LEU A 85 -2.58 15.30 -9.61
CA LEU A 85 -1.83 14.28 -8.90
C LEU A 85 -2.74 13.12 -8.53
N PHE A 86 -2.19 11.91 -8.64
CA PHE A 86 -2.92 10.66 -8.42
C PHE A 86 -2.04 9.66 -7.66
N MET A 87 -2.68 8.82 -6.87
CA MET A 87 -2.02 7.68 -6.25
C MET A 87 -3.03 6.59 -5.94
N ILE A 88 -2.69 5.34 -6.27
CA ILE A 88 -3.42 4.15 -5.85
C ILE A 88 -2.56 3.35 -4.88
N SER A 89 -3.18 2.53 -4.03
CA SER A 89 -2.47 1.82 -2.95
C SER A 89 -1.62 0.63 -3.42
N SER A 90 -1.85 0.10 -4.62
CA SER A 90 -1.16 -1.08 -5.16
C SER A 90 -0.18 -0.72 -6.28
N GLY A 91 -0.56 -1.03 -7.51
CA GLY A 91 0.13 -0.79 -8.76
C GLY A 91 -0.91 -0.94 -9.86
N GLN A 92 -0.57 -0.52 -11.09
CA GLN A 92 -1.55 -0.48 -12.18
C GLN A 92 -1.93 -1.87 -12.72
N SER A 93 -1.23 -2.94 -12.32
CA SER A 93 -1.50 -4.29 -12.81
C SER A 93 -2.09 -5.18 -11.72
N GLY A 94 -3.11 -5.96 -12.08
CA GLY A 94 -3.59 -7.08 -11.25
C GLY A 94 -2.83 -8.39 -11.45
N ASN A 95 -1.85 -8.44 -12.35
CA ASN A 95 -1.01 -9.61 -12.56
C ASN A 95 0.17 -9.58 -11.59
N PHE A 96 0.26 -10.56 -10.69
CA PHE A 96 1.32 -10.67 -9.69
C PHE A 96 2.74 -10.64 -10.29
N PHE A 97 2.92 -11.22 -11.48
CA PHE A 97 4.23 -11.25 -12.15
C PHE A 97 4.58 -9.94 -12.86
N SER A 98 3.69 -8.95 -12.83
CA SER A 98 3.97 -7.64 -13.40
C SER A 98 4.88 -6.83 -12.49
N PRO A 99 5.87 -6.10 -13.03
CA PRO A 99 6.62 -5.12 -12.24
C PRO A 99 5.69 -4.03 -11.66
N ASN A 100 4.50 -3.82 -12.25
CA ASN A 100 3.54 -2.80 -11.84
C ASN A 100 2.46 -3.32 -10.87
N TYR A 101 2.71 -4.42 -10.13
CA TYR A 101 1.74 -5.00 -9.19
C TYR A 101 1.70 -4.27 -7.84
N TYR A 102 2.87 -3.89 -7.32
CA TYR A 102 3.05 -3.19 -6.02
C TYR A 102 4.05 -2.04 -6.10
N ASP A 103 4.36 -1.56 -7.30
CA ASP A 103 5.35 -0.50 -7.53
C ASP A 103 4.96 0.83 -6.89
N LEU A 104 3.67 1.10 -6.72
CA LEU A 104 3.17 2.33 -6.10
C LEU A 104 2.92 2.20 -4.60
N SER A 105 2.87 1.00 -4.03
CA SER A 105 2.48 0.79 -2.63
C SER A 105 3.37 1.49 -1.61
N PHE A 106 4.70 1.51 -1.84
CA PHE A 106 5.61 2.26 -0.97
C PHE A 106 5.44 3.78 -1.12
N LEU A 107 5.19 4.28 -2.33
CA LEU A 107 4.93 5.71 -2.55
C LEU A 107 3.62 6.14 -1.88
N TRP A 108 2.57 5.34 -2.04
CA TRP A 108 1.28 5.54 -1.38
C TRP A 108 1.41 5.55 0.15
N ALA A 109 2.16 4.60 0.73
CA ALA A 109 2.37 4.51 2.17
C ALA A 109 3.11 5.73 2.74
N ASN A 110 3.93 6.41 1.94
CA ASN A 110 4.66 7.62 2.33
C ASN A 110 3.98 8.93 1.86
N GLY A 111 2.72 8.86 1.40
CA GLY A 111 1.97 10.05 1.00
C GLY A 111 2.45 10.72 -0.30
N HIS A 112 3.23 10.01 -1.12
CA HIS A 112 3.65 10.52 -2.42
C HIS A 112 2.56 10.38 -3.49
N TYR A 113 2.72 11.12 -4.58
CA TYR A 113 1.81 11.16 -5.71
C TYR A 113 2.57 11.10 -7.04
N THR A 114 1.86 10.74 -8.12
CA THR A 114 2.36 10.80 -9.50
C THR A 114 1.41 11.59 -10.40
N THR A 115 1.92 12.08 -11.53
CA THR A 115 1.12 12.65 -12.62
C THR A 115 0.78 11.58 -13.66
N LEU A 116 -0.23 11.85 -14.48
CA LEU A 116 -0.60 11.03 -15.64
C LEU A 116 -0.06 11.57 -16.98
N ASP A 117 0.57 12.75 -17.00
CA ASP A 117 1.14 13.35 -18.24
C ASP A 117 2.53 12.77 -18.59
N ASN A 118 2.86 11.61 -18.05
CA ASN A 118 4.13 10.92 -18.33
C ASN A 118 4.13 10.32 -19.75
N PRO A 119 5.28 10.26 -20.44
CA PRO A 119 5.37 9.61 -21.74
C PRO A 119 5.04 8.12 -21.61
N ALA A 120 4.43 7.56 -22.67
CA ALA A 120 4.11 6.15 -22.72
C ALA A 120 5.39 5.30 -22.68
N LYS A 121 5.46 4.37 -21.73
CA LYS A 121 6.56 3.38 -21.66
C LYS A 121 6.38 2.26 -22.68
N TYR A 122 5.13 1.88 -22.97
CA TYR A 122 4.75 0.84 -23.91
C TYR A 122 3.55 1.32 -24.73
N THR A 123 3.49 0.93 -26.01
CA THR A 123 2.37 1.23 -26.92
C THR A 123 1.90 -0.07 -27.55
N LEU A 124 0.59 -0.30 -27.50
CA LEU A 124 -0.08 -1.42 -28.16
C LEU A 124 -1.05 -0.83 -29.19
N GLU A 125 -0.92 -1.24 -30.44
CA GLU A 125 -1.87 -0.90 -31.50
C GLU A 125 -2.85 -2.06 -31.69
N LEU A 126 -4.15 -1.76 -31.63
CA LEU A 126 -5.21 -2.74 -31.86
C LEU A 126 -5.72 -2.57 -33.29
N VAL A 127 -5.33 -3.50 -34.17
CA VAL A 127 -5.80 -3.55 -35.55
C VAL A 127 -7.01 -4.48 -35.68
N PRO A 128 -8.05 -4.12 -36.44
CA PRO A 128 -9.12 -5.05 -36.79
C PRO A 128 -8.54 -6.28 -37.51
N ASN A 129 -9.11 -7.45 -37.24
CA ASN A 129 -8.82 -8.68 -37.99
C ASN A 129 -9.36 -8.61 -39.42
#